data_AF-A0A9E2YN36-F1
#
_entry.id   AF-A0A9E2YN36-F1
#
_cell.length_a   1.000
_cell.length_b   1.000
_cell.length_c   1.000
_cell.angle_alpha   90.00
_cell.angle_beta   90.00
_cell.angle_gamma   90.00
#
_symmetry.space_group_name_H-M   'P 1'
#
loop_
_entity.id
_entity.type
_entity.pdbx_description
1 polymer ?
#
loop_
_entity_poly.entity_id
_entity_poly.type
_entity_poly.pdbx_seq_one_letter_code
_entity_poly.pdbx_strand_id
1 'polypeptide(L)'
;ICSKCHRFNGQGHDVGPDLGTVRNQPKQVLLTNILIPSKSIAQGYESYVVETNSGGNYDGVIGPQTPSTITLKHEDGKEDVIQRQDIKNMYATNLSAMPADLEKQITVKEMAGLLEFLKNSR
;
A
#
# COMPACT_ATOMS: atom_id res chain seq x y z
N ILE A 1 -7.86 -10.29 -1.87
CA ILE A 1 -7.90 -8.95 -1.22
C ILE A 1 -6.48 -8.46 -0.98
N CYS A 2 -5.74 -9.01 0.00
CA CYS A 2 -4.39 -8.53 0.33
C CYS A 2 -3.38 -8.65 -0.83
N SER A 3 -3.48 -9.71 -1.63
CA SER A 3 -2.58 -9.98 -2.77
C SER A 3 -2.63 -8.94 -3.89
N LYS A 4 -3.69 -8.13 -3.95
CA LYS A 4 -3.82 -7.06 -4.95
C LYS A 4 -2.78 -5.97 -4.77
N CYS A 5 -2.30 -5.77 -3.54
CA CYS A 5 -1.30 -4.75 -3.23
C CYS A 5 -0.03 -5.35 -2.63
N HIS A 6 -0.13 -6.48 -1.93
CA HIS A 6 1.00 -7.06 -1.21
C HIS A 6 1.49 -8.34 -1.86
N ARG A 7 2.82 -8.48 -1.86
CA ARG A 7 3.48 -9.73 -2.24
C ARG A 7 3.57 -10.67 -1.05
N PHE A 8 3.42 -11.97 -1.32
CA PHE A 8 3.71 -13.05 -0.38
C PHE A 8 4.22 -14.26 -1.16
N ASN A 9 5.40 -14.79 -0.82
CA ASN A 9 6.02 -15.94 -1.49
C ASN A 9 6.04 -15.83 -3.03
N GLY A 10 6.38 -14.65 -3.55
CA GLY A 10 6.45 -14.38 -4.98
C GLY A 10 5.11 -14.17 -5.69
N GLN A 11 3.98 -14.22 -4.98
CA GLN A 11 2.65 -13.97 -5.53
C GLN A 11 2.09 -12.62 -5.06
N GLY A 12 1.30 -11.96 -5.90
CA GLY A 12 0.74 -10.63 -5.62
C GLY A 12 1.59 -9.50 -6.22
N HIS A 13 1.42 -8.28 -5.69
CA HIS A 13 2.02 -7.07 -6.25
C HIS A 13 2.91 -6.35 -5.23
N ASP A 14 3.82 -5.51 -5.72
CA ASP A 14 4.75 -4.72 -4.90
C ASP A 14 4.26 -3.27 -4.76
N VAL A 15 3.04 -3.11 -4.22
CA VAL A 15 2.40 -1.80 -3.96
C VAL A 15 2.46 -1.48 -2.47
N GLY A 16 2.23 -2.48 -1.62
CA GLY A 16 2.41 -2.43 -0.18
C GLY A 16 3.57 -3.33 0.28
N PRO A 17 3.92 -3.30 1.59
CA PRO A 17 4.98 -4.13 2.14
C PRO A 17 4.82 -5.63 1.87
N ASP A 18 5.93 -6.33 1.64
CA ASP A 18 5.93 -7.79 1.47
C ASP A 18 5.45 -8.48 2.77
N LEU A 19 4.38 -9.28 2.70
CA LEU A 19 3.78 -9.93 3.86
C LEU A 19 4.69 -10.99 4.49
N GLY A 20 5.70 -11.49 3.77
CA GLY A 20 6.72 -12.38 4.35
C GLY A 20 7.55 -11.68 5.43
N THR A 21 7.68 -10.35 5.34
CA THR A 21 8.47 -9.54 6.29
C THR A 21 7.69 -9.17 7.55
N VAL A 22 6.36 -9.09 7.46
CA VAL A 22 5.51 -8.62 8.57
C VAL A 22 5.31 -9.67 9.66
N ARG A 23 5.67 -10.94 9.40
CA ARG A 23 5.54 -12.05 10.36
C ARG A 23 6.26 -11.80 11.69
N ASN A 24 7.31 -10.98 11.69
CA ASN A 24 8.08 -10.66 12.89
C ASN A 24 7.34 -9.69 13.83
N GLN A 25 6.28 -9.04 13.35
CA GLN A 25 5.47 -8.12 14.15
C GLN A 25 4.54 -8.87 15.13
N PRO A 26 4.22 -8.29 16.31
CA PRO A 26 3.19 -8.81 17.20
C PRO A 26 1.81 -8.86 16.53
N LYS A 27 0.97 -9.85 16.89
CA LYS A 27 -0.39 -10.00 16.33
C LYS A 27 -1.23 -8.73 16.51
N GLN A 28 -1.09 -8.05 17.65
CA GLN A 28 -1.80 -6.83 17.99
C GLN A 28 -1.41 -5.66 17.07
N VAL A 29 -0.13 -5.58 16.67
CA VAL A 29 0.36 -4.58 15.73
C VAL A 29 -0.21 -4.85 14.34
N LEU A 30 -0.15 -6.11 13.88
CA LEU A 30 -0.73 -6.51 12.60
C LEU A 30 -2.23 -6.22 12.53
N LEU A 31 -2.98 -6.57 13.58
CA LEU A 31 -4.40 -6.29 13.66
C LEU A 31 -4.68 -4.78 13.62
N THR A 32 -3.90 -3.99 14.36
CA THR A 32 -4.05 -2.53 14.34
C THR A 32 -3.79 -1.95 12.94
N ASN A 33 -2.77 -2.44 12.24
CA ASN A 33 -2.45 -1.99 10.88
C ASN A 33 -3.53 -2.39 9.88
N ILE A 34 -4.18 -3.54 10.06
CA ILE A 34 -5.28 -3.99 9.20
C ILE A 34 -6.55 -3.15 9.44
N LEU A 35 -6.90 -2.90 10.70
CA LEU A 35 -8.13 -2.18 11.07
C LEU A 35 -8.00 -0.67 10.85
N ILE A 36 -6.81 -0.11 11.09
CA ILE A 36 -6.57 1.33 11.05
C ILE A 36 -5.28 1.60 10.25
N PRO A 37 -5.29 1.35 8.93
CA PRO A 37 -4.08 1.40 8.10
C PRO A 37 -3.43 2.78 8.08
N SER A 38 -4.19 3.87 8.23
CA SER A 38 -3.66 5.24 8.29
C SER A 38 -3.05 5.61 9.65
N LYS A 39 -3.15 4.76 10.69
CA LYS A 39 -2.57 5.06 12.02
C LYS A 39 -1.05 5.06 12.00
N SER A 40 -0.46 4.19 11.20
CA SER A 40 0.98 4.10 11.01
C SER A 40 1.24 3.58 9.61
N ILE A 41 1.81 4.43 8.77
CA ILE A 41 2.16 4.10 7.39
C ILE A 41 3.63 3.67 7.39
N ALA A 42 3.92 2.54 6.75
CA ALA A 42 5.29 2.05 6.63
C ALA A 42 6.11 3.01 5.77
N GLN A 43 7.35 3.30 6.17
CA GLN A 43 8.25 4.14 5.40
C GLN A 43 8.45 3.58 3.99
N GLY A 44 8.34 4.45 2.98
CA GLY A 44 8.44 4.08 1.57
C GLY A 44 7.13 3.55 0.97
N TYR A 45 6.05 3.50 1.76
CA TYR A 45 4.71 3.11 1.33
C TYR A 45 3.67 4.21 1.60
N GLU A 46 4.13 5.45 1.76
CA GLU A 46 3.27 6.63 1.85
C GLU A 46 2.50 6.82 0.55
N SER A 47 1.21 7.17 0.68
CA SER A 47 0.40 7.56 -0.47
C SER A 47 0.71 9.01 -0.83
N TYR A 48 0.97 9.26 -2.10
CA TYR A 48 1.23 10.57 -2.66
C TYR A 48 0.13 10.98 -3.61
N VAL A 49 -0.16 12.28 -3.60
CA VAL A 49 -0.96 12.93 -4.63
C VAL A 49 -0.03 13.71 -5.55
N VAL A 50 -0.22 13.55 -6.85
CA VAL A 50 0.51 14.24 -7.92
C VAL A 50 -0.48 15.00 -8.79
N GLU A 51 -0.35 16.31 -8.75
CA GLU A 51 -1.10 17.23 -9.60
C GLU A 51 -0.22 17.62 -10.78
N THR A 52 -0.76 17.55 -11.99
CA THR A 52 -0.03 17.86 -13.23
C THR A 52 -0.40 19.22 -13.79
N ASN A 53 0.50 19.79 -14.61
CA ASN A 53 0.30 21.08 -15.28
C ASN A 53 -0.91 21.07 -16.23
N SER A 54 -1.29 19.91 -16.75
CA SER A 54 -2.46 19.71 -17.61
C SER A 54 -3.79 19.58 -16.82
N GLY A 55 -3.74 19.62 -15.49
CA GLY A 55 -4.90 19.50 -14.61
C GLY A 55 -5.26 18.06 -14.22
N GLY A 56 -4.44 17.07 -14.59
CA GLY A 56 -4.59 15.70 -14.11
C GLY A 56 -4.21 15.56 -12.63
N ASN A 57 -4.89 14.66 -11.94
CA ASN A 57 -4.67 14.35 -10.53
C ASN A 57 -4.52 12.84 -10.37
N TYR A 58 -3.42 12.41 -9.77
CA TYR A 58 -3.05 11.01 -9.59
C TYR A 58 -2.73 10.75 -8.14
N ASP A 59 -3.15 9.60 -7.62
CA ASP A 59 -2.82 9.16 -6.26
C ASP A 59 -2.27 7.74 -6.25
N GLY A 60 -1.22 7.50 -5.45
CA GLY A 60 -0.63 6.18 -5.36
C GLY A 60 0.62 6.15 -4.50
N VAL A 61 1.19 4.95 -4.34
CA VAL A 61 2.45 4.77 -3.62
C VAL A 61 3.61 5.07 -4.56
N ILE A 62 4.61 5.82 -4.11
CA ILE A 62 5.80 6.07 -4.93
C ILE A 62 6.53 4.76 -5.22
N GLY A 63 6.69 4.47 -6.51
CA GLY A 63 7.50 3.39 -7.04
C GLY A 63 8.90 3.86 -7.46
N PRO A 64 9.47 3.22 -8.50
CA PRO A 64 10.74 3.64 -9.08
C PRO A 64 10.77 5.12 -9.47
N GLN A 65 11.92 5.75 -9.30
CA GLN A 65 12.13 7.15 -9.66
C GLN A 65 13.43 7.29 -10.47
N THR A 66 13.40 8.20 -11.42
CA THR A 66 14.58 8.65 -12.16
C THR A 66 14.71 10.17 -12.05
N PRO A 67 15.81 10.77 -12.56
CA PRO A 67 15.90 12.22 -12.65
C PRO A 67 14.82 12.88 -13.52
N SER A 68 14.16 12.14 -14.42
CA SER A 68 13.13 12.67 -15.31
C SER A 68 11.70 12.20 -14.98
N THR A 69 11.54 11.06 -14.32
CA THR A 69 10.22 10.45 -14.07
C THR A 69 10.02 10.04 -12.62
N ILE A 70 8.75 9.97 -12.23
CA ILE A 70 8.29 9.22 -11.06
C ILE A 70 7.27 8.17 -11.52
N THR A 71 7.25 7.03 -10.84
CA THR A 71 6.18 6.03 -11.00
C THR A 71 5.29 6.08 -9.77
N LEU A 72 3.98 6.14 -9.96
CA LEU A 72 3.00 5.85 -8.92
C LEU A 72 2.48 4.43 -9.11
N LYS A 73 2.42 3.66 -8.04
CA LYS A 73 1.88 2.30 -8.01
C LYS A 73 0.48 2.31 -7.41
N HIS A 74 -0.41 1.54 -8.00
CA HIS A 74 -1.81 1.39 -7.59
C HIS A 74 -2.17 -0.08 -7.38
N GLU A 75 -3.38 -0.34 -6.90
CA GLU A 75 -3.96 -1.67 -6.76
C GLU A 75 -3.79 -2.51 -8.04
N ASP A 76 -3.60 -3.82 -7.86
CA ASP A 76 -3.36 -4.81 -8.92
C ASP A 76 -2.08 -4.55 -9.72
N GLY A 77 -1.14 -3.79 -9.15
CA GLY A 77 0.18 -3.52 -9.73
C GLY A 77 0.13 -2.60 -10.95
N LYS A 78 -0.95 -1.81 -11.12
CA LYS A 78 -0.99 -0.76 -12.13
C LYS A 78 0.02 0.33 -11.79
N GLU A 79 0.58 0.95 -12.81
CA GLU A 79 1.59 1.99 -12.67
C GLU A 79 1.29 3.18 -13.57
N ASP A 80 1.38 4.39 -13.02
CA ASP A 80 1.39 5.64 -13.76
C ASP A 80 2.80 6.21 -13.76
N VAL A 81 3.40 6.37 -14.95
CA VAL A 81 4.72 6.99 -15.12
C VAL A 81 4.53 8.45 -15.51
N ILE A 82 4.91 9.36 -14.60
CA ILE A 82 4.69 10.79 -14.73
C ILE A 82 6.05 11.48 -14.94
N GLN A 83 6.14 12.31 -15.98
CA GLN A 83 7.33 13.14 -16.21
C GLN A 83 7.38 14.24 -15.15
N ARG A 84 8.55 14.44 -14.53
CA ARG A 84 8.73 15.46 -13.48
C ARG A 84 8.44 16.87 -13.97
N GLN A 85 8.72 17.17 -15.24
CA GLN A 85 8.41 18.46 -15.85
C GLN A 85 6.90 18.74 -15.94
N ASP A 86 6.08 17.69 -15.94
CA ASP A 86 4.63 17.79 -16.02
C ASP A 86 3.99 17.91 -14.62
N ILE A 87 4.76 17.73 -13.55
CA ILE A 87 4.29 17.83 -12.17
C ILE A 87 4.18 19.31 -11.78
N LYS A 88 2.97 19.70 -11.39
CA LYS A 88 2.68 21.01 -10.80
C LYS A 88 2.88 21.00 -9.29
N ASN A 89 2.39 19.95 -8.62
CA ASN A 89 2.49 19.79 -7.18
C ASN A 89 2.55 18.30 -6.82
N MET A 90 3.24 17.98 -5.74
CA MET A 90 3.36 16.60 -5.25
C MET A 90 3.51 16.61 -3.74
N TYR A 91 2.66 15.87 -3.04
CA TYR A 91 2.66 15.81 -1.58
C TYR A 91 2.21 14.46 -1.06
N ALA A 92 2.78 14.06 0.07
CA ALA A 92 2.33 12.87 0.79
C ALA A 92 1.00 13.18 1.50
N THR A 93 0.13 12.17 1.57
CA THR A 93 -1.12 12.25 2.32
C THR A 93 -0.98 11.60 3.69
N ASN A 94 -1.89 11.93 4.60
CA ASN A 94 -2.01 11.25 5.90
C ASN A 94 -2.89 9.99 5.81
N LEU A 95 -3.27 9.57 4.60
CA LEU A 95 -4.10 8.39 4.36
C LEU A 95 -3.24 7.26 3.79
N SER A 96 -3.47 6.05 4.28
CA SER A 96 -2.83 4.87 3.70
C SER A 96 -3.47 4.51 2.36
N ALA A 97 -2.65 4.01 1.43
CA ALA A 97 -3.14 3.38 0.21
C ALA A 97 -3.82 2.01 0.48
N MET A 98 -3.60 1.42 1.66
CA MET A 98 -4.31 0.23 2.08
C MET A 98 -5.78 0.58 2.41
N PRO A 99 -6.76 -0.12 1.82
CA PRO A 99 -8.17 0.12 2.12
C PRO A 99 -8.49 -0.05 3.61
N ALA A 100 -9.27 0.87 4.17
CA ALA A 100 -9.83 0.74 5.51
C ALA A 100 -11.05 -0.20 5.51
N ASP A 101 -11.61 -0.44 6.70
CA ASP A 101 -12.87 -1.14 6.91
C ASP A 101 -12.88 -2.62 6.44
N LEU A 102 -11.74 -3.30 6.43
CA LEU A 102 -11.68 -4.72 6.06
C LEU A 102 -12.60 -5.58 6.96
N GLU A 103 -12.72 -5.22 8.24
CA GLU A 103 -13.60 -5.87 9.22
C GLU A 103 -15.09 -5.76 8.89
N LYS A 104 -15.49 -4.85 8.00
CA LYS A 104 -16.86 -4.80 7.47
C LYS A 104 -17.08 -5.81 6.34
N GLN A 105 -16.00 -6.31 5.73
CA GLN A 105 -16.04 -7.23 4.59
C GLN A 105 -15.78 -8.69 4.99
N ILE A 106 -15.18 -8.92 6.16
CA ILE A 106 -14.86 -10.27 6.67
C ILE A 106 -15.36 -10.46 8.09
N THR A 107 -15.63 -11.71 8.45
CA THR A 107 -16.02 -12.10 9.81
C THR A 107 -14.84 -12.05 10.78
N VAL A 108 -15.13 -11.99 12.08
CA VAL A 108 -14.10 -12.11 13.15
C VAL A 108 -13.28 -13.40 13.01
N LYS A 109 -13.93 -14.51 12.60
CA LYS A 109 -13.25 -15.79 12.37
C LYS A 109 -12.25 -15.72 11.21
N GLU A 110 -12.62 -15.05 10.11
CA GLU A 110 -11.73 -14.82 8.98
C GLU A 110 -10.58 -13.89 9.34
N MET A 111 -10.83 -12.84 10.13
CA MET A 111 -9.77 -11.97 10.66
C MET A 111 -8.78 -12.75 11.52
N ALA A 112 -9.27 -13.60 12.44
CA ALA A 112 -8.41 -14.47 13.25
C ALA A 112 -7.58 -15.42 12.37
N GLY A 113 -8.22 -16.04 11.37
CA GLY A 113 -7.54 -16.88 10.38
C GLY A 113 -6.46 -16.15 9.59
N LEU A 114 -6.73 -14.90 9.16
CA LEU A 114 -5.77 -14.03 8.49
C LEU A 114 -4.55 -13.74 9.38
N LEU A 115 -4.77 -13.40 10.65
CA LEU A 115 -3.67 -13.17 11.59
C LEU A 115 -2.83 -14.43 11.83
N GLU A 116 -3.46 -15.61 11.95
CA GLU A 116 -2.72 -16.87 12.06
C GLU A 116 -1.91 -17.16 10.79
N PHE A 117 -2.50 -16.92 9.61
CA PHE A 117 -1.80 -17.05 8.34
C PHE A 117 -0.57 -16.14 8.30
N LEU A 118 -0.71 -14.84 8.56
CA LEU A 118 0.40 -13.88 8.53
C LEU A 118 1.53 -14.21 9.53
N LYS A 119 1.21 -14.89 10.64
CA LYS A 119 2.21 -15.26 11.66
C LYS A 119 2.92 -16.58 11.38
N ASN A 120 2.24 -17.52 10.74
CA ASN A 120 2.73 -18.90 10.63
C ASN A 120 3.14 -19.31 9.21
N SER A 121 2.76 -18.54 8.19
CA SER A 121 3.13 -18.83 6.79
C SER A 121 4.63 -18.62 6.56
N ARG A 122 5.25 -19.59 5.87
CA ARG A 122 6.69 -19.65 5.57
C ARG A 122 6.97 -19.41 4.11
#